data_AF-A0A534NT55-F1
#
_entry.id   AF-A0A534NT55-F1
#
_cell.length_a   1.000
_cell.length_b   1.000
_cell.length_c   1.000
_cell.angle_alpha   90.00
_cell.angle_beta   90.00
_cell.angle_gamma   90.00
#
_symmetry.space_group_name_H-M   'P 1'
#
loop_
_entity.id
_entity.type
_entity.pdbx_description
1 polymer ?
#
loop_
_entity_poly.entity_id
_entity_poly.type
_entity_poly.pdbx_seq_one_letter_code
_entity_poly.pdbx_strand_id
1 'polypeptide(L)' 'MNALGRRDLLRASVLSGAGLFIAFHVPRKVARAAPEPAAKKAPPDPNAFVRVAPDGSTTILLAHSEMGQGI' A
#
# COMPACT_ATOMS: atom_id res chain seq x y z
N MET A 1 19.09 -12.97 -3.50
CA MET A 1 18.80 -12.93 -4.95
C MET A 1 18.88 -11.46 -5.36
N ASN A 2 20.03 -11.02 -5.90
CA ASN A 2 20.21 -9.63 -6.31
C ASN A 2 19.38 -9.41 -7.58
N ALA A 3 18.48 -8.43 -7.57
CA ALA A 3 17.68 -8.09 -8.74
C ALA A 3 18.62 -7.62 -9.87
N LEU A 4 18.43 -8.15 -11.08
CA LEU A 4 19.20 -7.73 -12.25
C LEU A 4 19.00 -6.23 -12.48
N GLY A 5 20.09 -5.47 -12.37
CA GLY A 5 20.06 -4.03 -12.55
C GLY A 5 19.93 -3.66 -14.03
N ARG A 6 19.32 -2.51 -14.31
CA ARG A 6 19.22 -1.97 -15.69
C ARG A 6 20.58 -1.87 -16.38
N ARG A 7 21.62 -1.49 -15.62
CA ARG A 7 23.00 -1.34 -16.13
C ARG A 7 23.64 -2.67 -16.50
N ASP A 8 23.36 -3.73 -15.75
CA ASP A 8 23.91 -5.06 -16.02
C ASP A 8 23.32 -5.65 -17.30
N LEU A 9 22.01 -5.47 -17.49
CA LEU A 9 21.32 -5.86 -18.72
C LEU A 9 21.85 -5.14 -19.95
N LEU A 10 22.06 -3.81 -19.86
CA LEU A 10 22.63 -3.02 -20.94
C LEU A 10 24.07 -3.44 -21.27
N ARG A 11 24.90 -3.71 -20.25
CA ARG A 11 26.28 -4.16 -20.48
C ARG A 11 26.31 -5.53 -21.16
N ALA A 12 25.46 -6.45 -20.72
CA ALA A 12 25.36 -7.79 -21.29
C ALA A 12 24.90 -7.75 -22.75
N SER A 13 23.86 -6.98 -23.07
CA SER A 13 23.31 -6.90 -24.44
C SER A 13 24.25 -6.24 -25.44
N VAL A 14 25.00 -5.22 -25.00
CA VAL A 14 26.04 -4.60 -25.83
C VAL A 14 27.18 -5.57 -26.10
N LEU A 15 27.62 -6.32 -25.09
CA LEU A 15 28.69 -7.31 -25.24
C LEU A 15 28.30 -8.48 -26.16
N SER A 16 27.05 -8.95 -26.09
CA SER A 16 26.56 -10.03 -26.95
C SER A 16 26.24 -9.58 -28.37
N GLY A 17 26.14 -8.27 -28.64
CA GLY A 17 25.78 -7.73 -29.96
C GLY A 17 24.35 -8.06 -30.42
N ALA A 18 23.55 -8.68 -29.55
CA ALA A 18 22.20 -9.14 -29.83
C ALA A 18 21.32 -8.91 -28.60
N GLY A 19 20.10 -8.42 -28.81
CA GLY A 19 19.12 -8.19 -27.74
C GLY A 19 17.71 -8.07 -28.30
N LEU A 20 16.76 -8.78 -27.68
CA LEU A 20 15.34 -8.68 -28.00
C LEU A 20 14.68 -7.64 -27.07
N PHE A 21 14.21 -6.54 -27.64
CA PHE A 21 13.44 -5.53 -26.92
C PHE A 21 11.96 -5.65 -27.25
N ILE A 22 11.14 -5.99 -26.26
CA ILE A 22 9.69 -6.03 -26.40
C ILE A 22 9.12 -4.80 -25.70
N ALA A 23 8.71 -3.81 -26.49
CA ALA A 23 8.02 -2.63 -25.98
C ALA A 23 6.51 -2.89 -25.94
N PHE A 24 5.87 -2.52 -24.84
CA PHE A 24 4.41 -2.51 -24.74
C PHE A 24 3.95 -1.32 -23.92
N HIS A 25 2.79 -0.77 -24.28
CA HIS A 25 2.19 0.38 -23.61
C HIS A 25 1.11 -0.12 -22.64
N VAL A 26 1.21 0.26 -21.37
CA VAL A 26 0.19 -0.03 -20.36
C VAL A 26 -0.59 1.25 -20.05
N PRO A 27 -1.90 1.34 -20.40
CA PRO A 27 -2.71 2.49 -20.04
C PRO A 27 -2.82 2.59 -18.51
N ARG A 28 -2.78 3.81 -17.97
CA ARG A 28 -2.68 4.09 -16.51
C ARG A 28 -3.72 3.38 -15.63
N LYS A 29 -4.87 2.97 -16.18
CA LYS A 29 -5.91 2.22 -15.46
C LYS A 29 -5.55 0.74 -15.20
N VAL A 30 -4.58 0.19 -15.93
CA VAL A 30 -4.17 -1.23 -15.89
C VAL A 30 -2.91 -1.43 -15.02
N ALA A 31 -2.21 -0.35 -14.67
CA ALA A 31 -1.24 -0.39 -13.59
C ALA A 31 -2.01 -0.56 -12.28
N ARG A 32 -2.33 -1.80 -11.92
CA ARG A 32 -2.74 -2.15 -10.57
C ARG A 32 -1.65 -1.57 -9.68
N ALA A 33 -2.00 -0.56 -8.87
CA ALA A 33 -1.09 -0.04 -7.87
C ALA A 33 -0.44 -1.25 -7.20
N ALA A 34 0.89 -1.26 -7.11
CA ALA A 34 1.55 -2.23 -6.25
C ALA A 34 0.76 -2.23 -4.95
N PRO A 35 0.33 -3.39 -4.41
CA PRO A 35 -0.42 -3.41 -3.18
C PRO A 35 0.36 -2.51 -2.22
N GLU A 36 -0.29 -1.41 -1.80
CA GLU A 36 0.29 -0.52 -0.83
C GLU A 36 0.74 -1.45 0.29
N PRO A 37 2.03 -1.44 0.66
CA PRO A 37 2.54 -2.41 1.64
C PRO A 37 1.59 -2.32 2.79
N ALA A 38 0.88 -3.42 3.09
CA ALA A 38 -0.27 -3.41 3.99
C ALA A 38 0.14 -2.56 5.17
N ALA A 39 -0.45 -1.35 5.27
CA ALA A 39 0.02 -0.37 6.23
C ALA A 39 0.04 -1.13 7.55
N LYS A 40 1.24 -1.31 8.13
CA LYS A 40 1.34 -2.03 9.40
C LYS A 40 0.32 -1.36 10.27
N LYS A 41 -0.71 -2.11 10.68
CA LYS A 41 -1.81 -1.55 11.45
C LYS A 41 -1.12 -0.90 12.62
N ALA A 42 -1.10 0.44 12.64
CA ALA A 42 -0.46 1.15 13.74
C ALA A 42 -1.12 0.56 14.99
N PRO A 43 -0.34 0.21 16.03
CA PRO A 43 -0.97 -0.18 17.28
C PRO A 43 -2.03 0.87 17.59
N PRO A 44 -3.24 0.45 18.00
CA PRO A 44 -4.31 1.40 18.27
C PRO A 44 -3.73 2.48 19.16
N ASP A 45 -3.82 3.74 18.72
CA ASP A 45 -3.39 4.85 19.54
C ASP A 45 -4.17 4.72 20.86
N PRO A 46 -3.49 4.54 22.00
CA PRO A 46 -4.16 4.31 23.27
C PRO A 46 -5.05 5.50 23.67
N ASN A 47 -4.88 6.66 23.04
CA ASN A 47 -5.67 7.87 23.24
C ASN A 47 -6.67 8.14 22.09
N ALA A 48 -6.83 7.24 21.12
CA ALA A 48 -7.84 7.39 20.06
C ALA A 48 -9.21 6.90 20.54
N PHE A 49 -10.06 7.84 20.92
CA PHE A 49 -11.44 7.58 21.33
C PHE A 49 -12.46 7.59 20.19
N VAL A 50 -12.04 7.86 18.94
CA VAL A 50 -12.93 7.90 17.76
C VAL A 50 -12.37 7.00 16.65
N ARG A 51 -13.23 6.14 16.09
CA ARG A 51 -12.91 5.26 14.96
C ARG A 51 -13.92 5.42 13.83
N VAL A 52 -13.42 5.72 12.62
CA VAL A 52 -14.23 5.71 11.39
C VAL A 52 -13.92 4.44 10.61
N ALA A 53 -14.94 3.64 10.32
CA ALA A 53 -14.81 2.39 9.56
C ALA A 53 -14.98 2.64 8.05
N PRO A 54 -14.47 1.73 7.19
CA PRO A 54 -14.59 1.87 5.72
C PRO A 54 -16.02 1.87 5.18
N ASP A 55 -17.00 1.38 5.96
CA ASP A 55 -18.42 1.43 5.64
C ASP A 55 -19.09 2.77 6.00
N GLY A 56 -18.32 3.73 6.52
CA GLY A 56 -18.79 5.05 6.93
C GLY A 56 -19.30 5.11 8.38
N SER A 57 -19.31 4.00 9.11
CA SER A 57 -19.72 4.02 10.52
C SER A 57 -18.68 4.69 11.42
N THR A 58 -19.14 5.44 12.42
CA THR A 58 -18.29 6.13 13.40
C THR A 58 -18.57 5.58 14.79
N THR A 59 -17.54 5.06 15.46
CA THR A 59 -17.59 4.54 16.83
C THR A 59 -16.82 5.47 17.75
N ILE A 60 -17.43 5.87 18.87
CA ILE A 60 -16.78 6.67 19.91
C ILE A 60 -16.66 5.81 21.18
N LEU A 61 -15.46 5.69 21.73
CA LEU A 61 -15.17 4.97 22.95
C LEU A 61 -15.12 5.98 24.11
N LEU A 62 -15.98 5.82 25.11
CA LEU A 62 -15.95 6.62 26.32
C LEU A 62 -15.77 5.71 27.52
N ALA A 63 -14.94 6.13 28.49
CA ALA A 63 -14.75 5.42 29.75
C ALA A 63 -15.87 5.73 30.79
N HIS A 64 -16.93 6.43 30.37
CA HIS A 64 -18.05 6.82 31.23
C HIS A 64 -19.21 5.84 31.08
N SER A 65 -19.83 5.46 32.19
CA SER A 65 -21.02 4.59 32.19
C SER A 65 -22.29 5.40 31.95
N GLU A 66 -23.08 4.98 30.97
CA GLU A 66 -24.47 5.38 30.85
C GLU A 66 -25.28 4.63 31.93
N MET A 67 -26.09 5.36 32.69
CA MET A 67 -26.89 4.87 33.81
C MET A 67 -28.31 5.49 33.81
N GLY A 68 -28.79 5.94 32.65
CA GLY A 68 -30.08 6.61 32.47
C GLY A 68 -30.02 8.14 32.43
N GLN A 69 -28.84 8.75 32.53
CA GLN A 69 -28.65 10.20 32.47
C GLN A 69 -28.59 10.77 31.03
N GLY A 70 -28.47 9.90 30.02
CA GLY A 70 -28.36 10.33 28.62
C GLY A 70 -27.00 10.93 28.28
N ILE A 71 -25.99 10.06 28.15
CA ILE A 71 -24.68 10.33 27.53
C ILE A 71 -24.46 9.50 26.27
#